data_AF-W7TNG4-F1
#
_entry.id   AF-W7TNG4-F1
#
_cell.length_a   1.000
_cell.length_b   1.000
_cell.length_c   1.000
_cell.angle_alpha   90.00
_cell.angle_beta   90.00
_cell.angle_gamma   90.00
#
_symmetry.space_group_name_H-M   'P 1'
#
loop_
_entity.id
_entity.type
_entity.pdbx_description
1 polymer ?
#
loop_
_entity_poly.entity_id
_entity_poly.type
_entity_poly.pdbx_seq_one_letter_code
_entity_poly.pdbx_strand_id
1 'polypeptide(L)'
;MKAMAPILLACCMSGASAAAAADGFMTRCTRAFVWPMAPKMTSFAARRTFCTRHALISAASTVAEGKALDGRVHTEHPMNNVPVTLSGKIGRDLHRNPSHPLGIIKDRIEGYFKERAATTGVAVECFDNLFPVVPIVNNFDDLLIPPDHVSRSPIDTYYVDDKQVLRTHTSAHQSTMLGKGLEAFLVTGDVYRRDEIDRTHYPVFHQMEGVRIFPGLLESRGSREEGVKEVEKDLKEALEGMVVTLFGDVERRWVDTYFPFTDPSFELEIFYNDEWLEVLGCGVMQQEIVRRAGKGETLGWAFGLGLERLAMVLFQIPDIRLFWSTDERFTKQFEAGKITTFAPFSKYPPCYKDVSFWIDKVAGFNNNDFFEIVRGVGGDLVESVVLVDEFVHPKTGRASKCFRVNYRSMERSLTNEEIDVLQEEVRTQMSDALKVELR
;
A
#
# COMPACT_ATOMS: atom_id res chain seq x y z
N MET A 1 -11.69 -9.55 23.55
CA MET A 1 -11.27 -10.88 23.06
C MET A 1 -12.02 -11.24 21.80
N LYS A 2 -11.42 -10.97 20.64
CA LYS A 2 -11.43 -11.77 19.40
C LYS A 2 -10.49 -11.03 18.46
N ALA A 3 -9.34 -11.65 18.19
CA ALA A 3 -8.28 -11.12 17.35
C ALA A 3 -8.69 -11.21 15.87
N MET A 4 -8.26 -10.24 15.07
CA MET A 4 -8.26 -10.32 13.61
C MET A 4 -7.46 -11.55 13.17
N ALA A 5 -8.02 -12.33 12.25
CA ALA A 5 -7.45 -13.58 11.78
C ALA A 5 -6.39 -13.32 10.69
N PRO A 6 -5.19 -13.91 10.78
CA PRO A 6 -4.29 -14.04 9.64
C PRO A 6 -4.66 -15.28 8.82
N ILE A 7 -4.83 -15.10 7.52
CA ILE A 7 -5.18 -16.16 6.55
C ILE A 7 -3.94 -17.01 6.28
N LEU A 8 -3.98 -18.28 6.70
CA LEU A 8 -2.99 -19.32 6.40
C LEU A 8 -3.44 -20.09 5.16
N LEU A 9 -2.66 -20.02 4.07
CA LEU A 9 -2.89 -20.79 2.84
C LEU A 9 -2.40 -22.23 3.02
N ALA A 10 -3.32 -23.19 3.05
CA ALA A 10 -3.01 -24.62 3.08
C ALA A 10 -2.72 -25.14 1.67
N CYS A 11 -1.50 -25.62 1.45
CA CYS A 11 -1.07 -26.34 0.26
C CYS A 11 -1.48 -27.82 0.40
N CYS A 12 -2.28 -28.35 -0.52
CA CYS A 12 -2.45 -29.79 -0.69
C CYS A 12 -2.57 -30.18 -2.16
N MET A 13 -1.79 -31.20 -2.48
CA MET A 13 -1.56 -31.77 -3.80
C MET A 13 -2.76 -32.57 -4.30
N SER A 14 -3.02 -32.49 -5.61
CA SER A 14 -3.37 -33.68 -6.38
C SER A 14 -3.02 -33.44 -7.85
N GLY A 15 -2.24 -34.37 -8.41
CA GLY A 15 -1.91 -34.41 -9.82
C GLY A 15 -2.88 -35.28 -10.60
N ALA A 16 -3.13 -34.93 -11.86
CA ALA A 16 -3.56 -35.88 -12.88
C ALA A 16 -3.22 -35.35 -14.28
N SER A 17 -2.22 -35.99 -14.89
CA SER A 17 -2.17 -36.47 -16.29
C SER A 17 -3.04 -35.78 -17.35
N ALA A 18 -2.40 -35.25 -18.40
CA ALA A 18 -2.81 -35.53 -19.78
C ALA A 18 -1.62 -35.48 -20.74
N ALA A 19 -1.42 -36.58 -21.46
CA ALA A 19 -0.48 -36.77 -22.55
C ALA A 19 -1.23 -36.80 -23.89
N ALA A 20 -0.62 -36.23 -24.94
CA ALA A 20 -0.80 -36.49 -26.39
C ALA A 20 -0.23 -35.26 -27.14
N ALA A 21 0.39 -35.29 -28.31
CA ALA A 21 0.91 -36.27 -29.27
C ALA A 21 1.79 -35.42 -30.23
N ALA A 22 3.05 -35.78 -30.47
CA ALA A 22 3.55 -36.42 -31.70
C ALA A 22 3.14 -35.76 -33.03
N ASP A 23 4.10 -35.09 -33.68
CA ASP A 23 4.43 -35.06 -35.13
C ASP A 23 5.37 -33.86 -35.34
N GLY A 24 6.62 -33.94 -35.81
CA GLY A 24 7.18 -34.82 -36.80
C GLY A 24 7.49 -33.99 -38.06
N PHE A 25 8.62 -33.29 -38.15
CA PHE A 25 9.25 -33.01 -39.44
C PHE A 25 10.74 -32.66 -39.30
N MET A 26 11.55 -33.46 -39.99
CA MET A 26 12.99 -33.44 -40.05
C MET A 26 13.41 -32.65 -41.29
N THR A 27 14.20 -31.59 -41.16
CA THR A 27 15.05 -31.13 -42.27
C THR A 27 16.34 -30.52 -41.74
N ARG A 28 17.44 -31.22 -42.02
CA ARG A 28 18.82 -30.75 -41.87
C ARG A 28 19.10 -29.70 -42.94
N CYS A 29 19.77 -28.61 -42.58
CA CYS A 29 20.64 -27.92 -43.52
C CYS A 29 21.89 -27.40 -42.79
N THR A 30 23.03 -27.94 -43.19
CA THR A 30 24.39 -27.65 -42.74
C THR A 30 24.90 -26.36 -43.34
N ARG A 31 25.60 -25.52 -42.55
CA ARG A 31 26.82 -24.84 -43.02
C ARG A 31 27.66 -24.34 -41.84
N ALA A 32 28.86 -24.90 -41.76
CA ALA A 32 29.95 -24.46 -40.92
C ALA A 32 30.55 -23.15 -41.46
N PHE A 33 31.03 -22.28 -40.58
CA PHE A 33 32.10 -21.33 -40.90
C PHE A 33 33.04 -21.15 -39.71
N VAL A 34 34.33 -21.17 -40.05
CA VAL A 34 35.51 -21.24 -39.20
C VAL A 34 36.05 -19.82 -38.93
N TRP A 35 36.67 -19.66 -37.76
CA TRP A 35 37.42 -18.50 -37.24
C TRP A 35 38.57 -18.02 -38.17
N PRO A 36 39.13 -16.82 -37.95
CA PRO A 36 40.46 -16.84 -37.32
C PRO A 36 40.82 -15.68 -36.36
N MET A 37 41.89 -15.97 -35.63
CA MET A 37 42.51 -15.31 -34.48
C MET A 37 43.08 -13.89 -34.70
N ALA A 38 43.34 -13.26 -33.55
CA ALA A 38 44.07 -12.02 -33.27
C ALA A 38 45.51 -11.92 -33.83
N PRO A 39 46.13 -10.73 -33.70
CA PRO A 39 47.58 -10.60 -33.50
C PRO A 39 47.97 -10.01 -32.13
N LYS A 40 49.17 -10.41 -31.68
CA LYS A 40 49.87 -10.04 -30.43
C LYS A 40 50.89 -8.91 -30.64
N MET A 41 51.42 -8.44 -29.49
CA MET A 41 52.71 -7.78 -29.20
C MET A 41 52.60 -6.25 -29.04
N THR A 42 53.21 -5.57 -28.06
CA THR A 42 54.48 -5.77 -27.33
C THR A 42 54.46 -5.15 -25.90
N SER A 43 55.32 -5.69 -25.04
CA SER A 43 55.67 -5.24 -23.69
C SER A 43 56.42 -3.90 -23.62
N PHE A 44 56.16 -3.11 -22.58
CA PHE A 44 57.14 -2.17 -22.01
C PHE A 44 57.14 -2.28 -20.48
N ALA A 45 58.33 -2.48 -19.91
CA ALA A 45 58.57 -2.51 -18.48
C ALA A 45 58.91 -1.10 -17.99
N ALA A 46 58.30 -0.68 -16.87
CA ALA A 46 58.80 0.42 -16.05
C ALA A 46 58.60 0.07 -14.56
N ARG A 47 59.69 0.21 -13.80
CA ARG A 47 59.83 -0.11 -12.38
C ARG A 47 59.55 1.13 -11.52
N ARG A 48 59.13 0.85 -10.26
CA ARG A 48 59.06 1.71 -9.05
C ARG A 48 57.86 2.67 -9.03
N THR A 49 57.10 2.84 -7.95
CA THR A 49 57.49 2.88 -6.53
C THR A 49 56.27 2.60 -5.64
N PHE A 50 56.50 1.96 -4.50
CA PHE A 50 55.52 1.68 -3.45
C PHE A 50 55.01 3.00 -2.84
N CYS A 51 53.69 3.23 -2.86
CA CYS A 51 53.06 4.26 -2.03
C CYS A 51 51.69 3.73 -1.57
N THR A 52 51.64 3.28 -0.32
CA THR A 52 50.42 2.91 0.40
C THR A 52 49.58 4.16 0.63
N ARG A 53 48.49 4.32 -0.13
CA ARG A 53 47.36 5.17 0.26
C ARG A 53 46.15 4.27 0.41
N HIS A 54 45.72 4.08 1.67
CA HIS A 54 44.38 3.63 2.00
C HIS A 54 43.40 4.65 1.42
N ALA A 55 42.85 4.35 0.25
CA ALA A 55 41.68 5.04 -0.25
C ALA A 55 40.46 4.42 0.44
N LEU A 56 40.04 5.04 1.54
CA LEU A 56 38.70 4.89 2.05
C LEU A 56 37.76 5.34 0.92
N ILE A 57 37.17 4.37 0.22
CA ILE A 57 36.00 4.62 -0.62
C ILE A 57 34.86 4.87 0.36
N SER A 58 34.74 6.12 0.80
CA SER A 58 33.49 6.63 1.32
C SER A 58 32.52 6.57 0.15
N ALA A 59 31.71 5.51 0.09
CA ALA A 59 30.45 5.57 -0.61
C ALA A 59 29.62 6.60 0.14
N ALA A 60 29.75 7.87 -0.28
CA ALA A 60 28.84 8.92 0.13
C ALA A 60 27.46 8.50 -0.38
N SER A 61 26.71 7.82 0.49
CA SER A 61 25.27 7.78 0.41
C SER A 61 24.82 9.23 0.33
N THR A 62 24.36 9.65 -0.84
CA THR A 62 23.58 10.88 -0.97
C THR A 62 22.25 10.61 -0.28
N VAL A 63 22.27 10.62 1.06
CA VAL A 63 21.09 10.96 1.84
C VAL A 63 20.75 12.36 1.36
N ALA A 64 19.72 12.47 0.53
CA ALA A 64 19.17 13.75 0.16
C ALA A 64 18.90 14.50 1.47
N GLU A 65 19.64 15.58 1.71
CA GLU A 65 19.36 16.50 2.80
C GLU A 65 17.87 16.80 2.75
N GLY A 66 17.17 16.47 3.83
CA GLY A 66 15.73 16.64 3.94
C GLY A 66 15.40 18.10 3.68
N LYS A 67 14.98 18.42 2.45
CA LYS A 67 14.24 19.63 2.18
C LYS A 67 13.01 19.55 3.08
N ALA A 68 12.88 20.52 3.99
CA ALA A 68 11.67 20.73 4.75
C ALA A 68 10.48 20.58 3.81
N LEU A 69 9.62 19.61 4.10
CA LEU A 69 8.35 19.33 3.42
C LEU A 69 7.50 20.61 3.38
N ASP A 70 7.64 21.44 2.34
CA ASP A 70 6.87 22.67 2.06
C ASP A 70 6.66 23.62 3.26
N GLY A 71 7.48 23.56 4.31
CA GLY A 71 7.20 24.23 5.60
C GLY A 71 5.88 23.81 6.29
N ARG A 72 5.17 22.78 5.79
CA ARG A 72 3.85 22.33 6.30
C ARG A 72 3.93 21.11 7.21
N VAL A 73 5.06 20.44 7.29
CA VAL A 73 5.31 19.35 8.25
C VAL A 73 6.46 19.79 9.16
N HIS A 74 6.13 20.27 10.36
CA HIS A 74 7.11 20.64 11.37
C HIS A 74 7.57 19.38 12.11
N THR A 75 8.73 18.84 11.73
CA THR A 75 9.22 17.53 12.19
C THR A 75 9.90 17.53 13.56
N GLU A 76 10.04 18.68 14.21
CA GLU A 76 10.75 18.81 15.49
C GLU A 76 9.86 18.53 16.72
N HIS A 77 8.58 18.22 16.52
CA HIS A 77 7.65 18.00 17.62
C HIS A 77 7.94 16.66 18.36
N PRO A 78 7.89 16.60 19.71
CA PRO A 78 8.21 15.38 20.46
C PRO A 78 7.35 14.14 20.13
N MET A 79 6.12 14.36 19.65
CA MET A 79 5.19 13.30 19.25
C MET A 79 5.31 12.91 17.77
N ASN A 80 6.21 13.54 17.02
CA ASN A 80 6.40 13.22 15.62
C ASN A 80 7.06 11.84 15.48
N ASN A 81 6.43 10.94 14.72
CA ASN A 81 6.97 9.62 14.38
C ASN A 81 7.05 9.39 12.86
N VAL A 82 7.00 10.46 12.05
CA VAL A 82 7.12 10.41 10.59
C VAL A 82 8.61 10.28 10.22
N PRO A 83 9.04 9.16 9.62
CA PRO A 83 10.45 9.01 9.26
C PRO A 83 10.79 9.90 8.05
N VAL A 84 12.04 10.36 8.00
CA VAL A 84 12.55 11.21 6.91
C VAL A 84 12.41 10.52 5.56
N THR A 85 12.52 9.19 5.49
CA THR A 85 12.33 8.44 4.25
C THR A 85 10.91 8.54 3.68
N LEU A 86 9.90 8.68 4.54
CA LEU A 86 8.50 8.85 4.14
C LEU A 86 8.24 10.25 3.57
N SER A 87 9.02 11.26 3.99
CA SER A 87 8.90 12.62 3.48
C SER A 87 9.06 12.70 1.96
N GLY A 88 9.93 11.89 1.37
CA GLY A 88 10.12 11.85 -0.09
C GLY A 88 8.94 11.27 -0.88
N LYS A 89 7.96 10.65 -0.20
CA LYS A 89 6.76 10.06 -0.81
C LYS A 89 5.57 11.03 -0.79
N ILE A 90 5.55 11.98 0.15
CA ILE A 90 4.51 13.03 0.23
C ILE A 90 4.57 13.92 -1.01
N GLY A 91 3.42 14.12 -1.67
CA GLY A 91 3.31 14.96 -2.88
C GLY A 91 3.78 14.29 -4.17
N ARG A 92 4.08 12.98 -4.15
CA ARG A 92 4.32 12.20 -5.38
C ARG A 92 3.05 12.01 -6.21
N ASP A 93 1.89 12.06 -5.56
CA ASP A 93 0.55 12.07 -6.16
C ASP A 93 0.38 11.07 -7.32
N LEU A 94 0.75 9.80 -7.12
CA LEU A 94 0.79 8.80 -8.19
C LEU A 94 -0.59 8.58 -8.84
N HIS A 95 -1.67 8.76 -8.08
CA HIS A 95 -3.07 8.72 -8.55
C HIS A 95 -3.44 9.85 -9.52
N ARG A 96 -2.60 10.88 -9.65
CA ARG A 96 -2.82 12.02 -10.56
C ARG A 96 -2.08 11.88 -11.89
N ASN A 97 -1.19 10.91 -12.01
CA ASN A 97 -0.55 10.60 -13.29
C ASN A 97 -1.50 9.74 -14.14
N PRO A 98 -2.03 10.24 -15.27
CA PRO A 98 -3.02 9.52 -16.06
C PRO A 98 -2.48 8.25 -16.71
N SER A 99 -1.16 8.13 -16.88
CA SER A 99 -0.52 6.91 -17.40
C SER A 99 -0.02 5.98 -16.31
N HIS A 100 -0.21 6.33 -15.03
CA HIS A 100 0.11 5.42 -13.93
C HIS A 100 -1.09 4.49 -13.68
N PRO A 101 -0.89 3.20 -13.35
CA PRO A 101 -2.00 2.26 -13.10
C PRO A 101 -3.06 2.79 -12.12
N LEU A 102 -2.62 3.48 -11.05
CA LEU A 102 -3.52 4.09 -10.07
C LEU A 102 -4.34 5.24 -10.67
N GLY A 103 -3.74 6.08 -11.51
CA GLY A 103 -4.45 7.15 -12.22
C GLY A 103 -5.43 6.61 -13.25
N ILE A 104 -5.08 5.52 -13.95
CA ILE A 104 -5.97 4.85 -14.90
C ILE A 104 -7.24 4.32 -14.20
N ILE A 105 -7.09 3.67 -13.03
CA ILE A 105 -8.24 3.21 -12.25
C ILE A 105 -9.06 4.38 -11.73
N LYS A 106 -8.40 5.39 -11.15
CA LYS A 106 -9.07 6.60 -10.65
C LYS A 106 -9.92 7.24 -11.74
N ASP A 107 -9.34 7.51 -12.90
CA ASP A 107 -10.02 8.18 -14.01
C ASP A 107 -11.22 7.37 -14.53
N ARG A 108 -11.11 6.02 -14.54
CA ARG A 108 -12.24 5.14 -14.91
C ARG A 108 -13.39 5.21 -13.89
N ILE A 109 -13.08 5.17 -12.59
CA ILE A 109 -14.10 5.26 -11.55
C ILE A 109 -14.76 6.64 -11.55
N GLU A 110 -13.97 7.71 -11.62
CA GLU A 110 -14.50 9.07 -11.74
C GLU A 110 -15.38 9.24 -12.98
N GLY A 111 -14.96 8.67 -14.12
CA GLY A 111 -15.75 8.66 -15.35
C GLY A 111 -17.11 8.00 -15.15
N TYR A 112 -17.14 6.80 -14.54
CA TYR A 112 -18.39 6.11 -14.21
C TYR A 112 -19.33 6.95 -13.33
N PHE A 113 -18.83 7.55 -12.25
CA PHE A 113 -19.67 8.34 -11.36
C PHE A 113 -20.15 9.65 -11.99
N LYS A 114 -19.34 10.26 -12.87
CA LYS A 114 -19.76 11.43 -13.67
C LYS A 114 -20.85 11.07 -14.69
N GLU A 115 -20.78 9.89 -15.30
CA GLU A 115 -21.85 9.39 -16.19
C GLU A 115 -23.12 9.04 -15.41
N ARG A 116 -22.99 8.36 -14.25
CA ARG A 116 -24.10 8.09 -13.35
C ARG A 116 -24.78 9.38 -12.90
N ALA A 117 -24.02 10.43 -12.59
CA ALA A 117 -24.54 11.75 -12.22
C ALA A 117 -25.48 12.34 -13.28
N ALA A 118 -25.21 12.12 -14.57
CA ALA A 118 -26.09 12.55 -15.66
C ALA A 118 -27.45 11.83 -15.65
N THR A 119 -27.51 10.62 -15.09
CA THR A 119 -28.74 9.83 -14.97
C THR A 119 -29.51 10.15 -13.69
N THR A 120 -28.80 10.35 -12.56
CA THR A 120 -29.42 10.63 -11.26
C THR A 120 -29.74 12.11 -11.06
N GLY A 121 -29.15 13.00 -11.85
CA GLY A 121 -29.29 14.45 -11.72
C GLY A 121 -28.49 15.06 -10.54
N VAL A 122 -27.68 14.26 -9.85
CA VAL A 122 -26.86 14.71 -8.71
C VAL A 122 -25.41 14.79 -9.17
N ALA A 123 -24.89 16.02 -9.26
CA ALA A 123 -23.49 16.25 -9.63
C ALA A 123 -22.53 15.64 -8.60
N VAL A 124 -21.48 14.97 -9.08
CA VAL A 124 -20.44 14.37 -8.25
C VAL A 124 -19.15 15.18 -8.39
N GLU A 125 -18.72 15.81 -7.30
CA GLU A 125 -17.46 16.56 -7.26
C GLU A 125 -16.28 15.62 -6.93
N CYS A 126 -15.18 15.73 -7.67
CA CYS A 126 -14.00 14.88 -7.48
C CYS A 126 -12.85 15.69 -6.90
N PHE A 127 -12.27 15.23 -5.80
CA PHE A 127 -11.13 15.85 -5.12
C PHE A 127 -9.95 14.89 -5.11
N ASP A 128 -8.87 15.22 -5.81
CA ASP A 128 -7.67 14.38 -5.89
C ASP A 128 -6.38 15.09 -5.44
N ASN A 129 -6.51 16.29 -4.84
CA ASN A 129 -5.41 17.21 -4.53
C ASN A 129 -5.38 17.67 -3.06
N LEU A 130 -6.12 16.99 -2.17
CA LEU A 130 -6.17 17.34 -0.76
C LEU A 130 -4.86 16.97 -0.08
N PHE A 131 -4.32 17.90 0.71
CA PHE A 131 -3.09 17.66 1.46
C PHE A 131 -3.27 16.53 2.49
N PRO A 132 -2.31 15.61 2.65
CA PRO A 132 -2.49 14.42 3.48
C PRO A 132 -2.39 14.65 4.99
N VAL A 133 -1.83 15.78 5.43
CA VAL A 133 -1.83 16.14 6.85
C VAL A 133 -3.21 16.66 7.25
N VAL A 134 -3.84 15.99 8.21
CA VAL A 134 -5.19 16.29 8.68
C VAL A 134 -5.22 16.37 10.20
N PRO A 135 -6.15 17.13 10.79
CA PRO A 135 -6.39 17.09 12.23
C PRO A 135 -6.79 15.68 12.69
N ILE A 136 -6.39 15.30 13.91
CA ILE A 136 -6.80 14.05 14.58
C ILE A 136 -8.33 13.93 14.61
N VAL A 137 -9.03 15.06 14.80
CA VAL A 137 -10.49 15.13 14.82
C VAL A 137 -11.09 14.60 13.53
N ASN A 138 -10.61 15.09 12.40
CA ASN A 138 -11.04 14.67 11.07
C ASN A 138 -10.78 13.19 10.81
N ASN A 139 -9.59 12.71 11.17
CA ASN A 139 -9.18 11.34 10.90
C ASN A 139 -9.86 10.32 11.83
N PHE A 140 -10.33 10.72 13.00
CA PHE A 140 -10.86 9.76 13.99
C PHE A 140 -12.14 10.22 14.69
N ASP A 141 -12.16 11.37 15.34
CA ASP A 141 -13.28 11.80 16.20
C ASP A 141 -14.59 12.01 15.40
N ASP A 142 -14.48 12.64 14.23
CA ASP A 142 -15.60 12.87 13.32
C ASP A 142 -16.20 11.58 12.78
N LEU A 143 -15.42 10.50 12.77
CA LEU A 143 -15.80 9.15 12.31
C LEU A 143 -16.18 8.22 13.48
N LEU A 144 -16.39 8.77 14.67
CA LEU A 144 -16.79 8.06 15.90
C LEU A 144 -15.77 7.01 16.39
N ILE A 145 -14.53 7.10 15.94
CA ILE A 145 -13.46 6.20 16.40
C ILE A 145 -13.13 6.61 17.84
N PRO A 146 -13.22 5.74 18.86
CA PRO A 146 -12.94 6.12 20.25
C PRO A 146 -11.48 6.55 20.49
N PRO A 147 -11.19 7.38 21.51
CA PRO A 147 -9.82 7.79 21.87
C PRO A 147 -8.88 6.65 22.23
N ASP A 148 -9.40 5.54 22.76
CA ASP A 148 -8.68 4.33 23.15
C ASP A 148 -8.63 3.27 22.04
N HIS A 149 -9.13 3.58 20.84
CA HIS A 149 -9.14 2.66 19.72
C HIS A 149 -7.72 2.39 19.19
N VAL A 150 -7.43 1.13 18.87
CA VAL A 150 -6.10 0.68 18.42
C VAL A 150 -5.57 1.44 17.22
N SER A 151 -6.44 1.84 16.29
CA SER A 151 -6.04 2.61 15.10
C SER A 151 -5.43 3.99 15.43
N ARG A 152 -5.68 4.54 16.63
CA ARG A 152 -5.04 5.78 17.09
C ARG A 152 -3.64 5.54 17.65
N SER A 153 -3.22 4.29 17.82
CA SER A 153 -1.90 3.99 18.35
C SER A 153 -0.80 4.57 17.46
N PRO A 154 0.24 5.22 18.03
CA PRO A 154 1.44 5.62 17.28
C PRO A 154 2.18 4.44 16.64
N ILE A 155 1.83 3.20 17.00
CA ILE A 155 2.33 1.97 16.40
C ILE A 155 1.80 1.79 14.96
N ASP A 156 0.58 2.24 14.69
CA ASP A 156 -0.14 2.03 13.42
C ASP A 156 -0.28 3.34 12.62
N THR A 157 -0.24 4.49 13.32
CA THR A 157 -0.48 5.82 12.74
C THR A 157 0.75 6.71 12.78
N TYR A 158 0.95 7.46 11.69
CA TYR A 158 1.97 8.51 11.60
C TYR A 158 1.43 9.85 12.10
N TYR A 159 1.89 10.26 13.28
CA TYR A 159 1.63 11.55 13.92
C TYR A 159 2.68 12.58 13.49
N VAL A 160 2.20 13.75 13.06
CA VAL A 160 3.05 14.90 12.75
C VAL A 160 3.32 15.71 14.02
N ASP A 161 2.30 15.88 14.85
CA ASP A 161 2.34 16.55 16.15
C ASP A 161 1.22 16.02 17.07
N ASP A 162 0.92 16.71 18.18
CA ASP A 162 -0.14 16.33 19.13
C ASP A 162 -1.58 16.59 18.63
N LYS A 163 -1.75 17.16 17.43
CA LYS A 163 -3.03 17.58 16.86
C LYS A 163 -3.28 17.05 15.45
N GLN A 164 -2.23 16.61 14.75
CA GLN A 164 -2.28 16.27 13.33
C GLN A 164 -1.59 14.95 13.02
N VAL A 165 -2.14 14.26 12.03
CA VAL A 165 -1.63 12.99 11.50
C VAL A 165 -1.50 13.07 9.98
N LEU A 166 -0.66 12.21 9.41
CA LEU A 166 -0.86 11.82 8.01
C LEU A 166 -2.12 10.95 7.97
N ARG A 167 -3.09 11.30 7.13
CA ARG A 167 -4.39 10.61 7.07
C ARG A 167 -4.21 9.10 6.87
N THR A 168 -4.92 8.30 7.68
CA THR A 168 -4.88 6.83 7.59
C THR A 168 -5.89 6.28 6.58
N HIS A 169 -6.84 7.12 6.15
CA HIS A 169 -7.85 6.80 5.16
C HIS A 169 -8.48 8.07 4.56
N THR A 170 -9.02 7.99 3.34
CA THR A 170 -9.70 9.11 2.66
C THR A 170 -10.98 9.55 3.36
N SER A 171 -11.59 8.69 4.20
CA SER A 171 -12.74 9.03 5.04
C SER A 171 -12.49 10.21 5.98
N ALA A 172 -11.23 10.56 6.25
CA ALA A 172 -10.86 11.73 7.05
C ALA A 172 -11.36 13.07 6.46
N HIS A 173 -11.77 13.06 5.20
CA HIS A 173 -12.30 14.25 4.53
C HIS A 173 -13.84 14.31 4.52
N GLN A 174 -14.56 13.26 4.96
CA GLN A 174 -16.03 13.21 4.90
C GLN A 174 -16.69 14.40 5.61
N SER A 175 -16.35 14.63 6.88
CA SER A 175 -16.96 15.69 7.69
C SER A 175 -16.73 17.08 7.10
N THR A 176 -15.52 17.34 6.61
CA THR A 176 -15.15 18.63 6.00
C THR A 176 -15.88 18.86 4.67
N MET A 177 -16.01 17.83 3.83
CA MET A 177 -16.69 17.94 2.54
C MET A 177 -18.19 18.11 2.72
N LEU A 178 -18.79 17.32 3.61
CA LEU A 178 -20.19 17.46 3.99
C LEU A 178 -20.48 18.83 4.61
N GLY A 179 -19.60 19.33 5.50
CA GLY A 179 -19.70 20.65 6.11
C GLY A 179 -19.62 21.81 5.12
N LYS A 180 -19.01 21.61 3.94
CA LYS A 180 -19.02 22.57 2.82
C LYS A 180 -20.34 22.57 2.03
N GLY A 181 -21.30 21.75 2.42
CA GLY A 181 -22.59 21.64 1.77
C GLY A 181 -22.65 20.60 0.66
N LEU A 182 -21.57 19.85 0.39
CA LEU A 182 -21.55 18.83 -0.67
C LEU A 182 -22.53 17.69 -0.36
N GLU A 183 -23.14 17.15 -1.41
CA GLU A 183 -24.11 16.05 -1.32
C GLU A 183 -23.63 14.79 -2.04
N ALA A 184 -22.79 14.91 -3.07
CA ALA A 184 -22.10 13.77 -3.65
C ALA A 184 -20.68 14.14 -4.06
N PHE A 185 -19.71 13.34 -3.62
CA PHE A 185 -18.31 13.60 -3.92
C PHE A 185 -17.46 12.33 -3.90
N LEU A 186 -16.35 12.37 -4.65
CA LEU A 186 -15.27 11.41 -4.59
C LEU A 186 -14.02 12.08 -4.02
N VAL A 187 -13.30 11.39 -3.14
CA VAL A 187 -11.98 11.83 -2.65
C VAL A 187 -10.96 10.77 -2.99
N THR A 188 -9.94 11.11 -3.77
CA THR A 188 -8.81 10.23 -4.04
C THR A 188 -7.53 10.80 -3.43
N GLY A 189 -6.74 9.95 -2.79
CA GLY A 189 -5.44 10.39 -2.29
C GLY A 189 -4.62 9.27 -1.71
N ASP A 190 -3.34 9.58 -1.54
CA ASP A 190 -2.37 8.84 -0.74
C ASP A 190 -2.76 8.85 0.75
N VAL A 191 -2.67 7.69 1.40
CA VAL A 191 -2.95 7.45 2.81
C VAL A 191 -1.76 6.71 3.43
N TYR A 192 -1.60 6.87 4.73
CA TYR A 192 -0.35 6.54 5.42
C TYR A 192 -0.62 5.64 6.62
N ARG A 193 0.05 4.49 6.68
CA ARG A 193 -0.06 3.53 7.79
C ARG A 193 1.28 2.88 8.09
N ARG A 194 1.54 2.64 9.37
CA ARG A 194 2.65 1.81 9.81
C ARG A 194 2.17 0.36 9.78
N ASP A 195 2.74 -0.42 8.88
CA ASP A 195 2.28 -1.80 8.63
C ASP A 195 3.46 -2.76 8.39
N GLU A 196 3.15 -4.04 8.24
CA GLU A 196 4.06 -5.12 7.87
C GLU A 196 4.81 -4.85 6.55
N ILE A 197 5.95 -5.51 6.33
CA ILE A 197 6.71 -5.41 5.08
C ILE A 197 6.51 -6.70 4.29
N ASP A 198 5.71 -6.62 3.23
CA ASP A 198 5.52 -7.68 2.25
C ASP A 198 5.14 -7.11 0.87
N ARG A 199 4.69 -7.98 -0.04
CA ARG A 199 4.35 -7.63 -1.43
C ARG A 199 3.05 -6.83 -1.57
N THR A 200 2.23 -6.79 -0.52
CA THR A 200 0.88 -6.21 -0.49
C THR A 200 0.76 -4.99 0.43
N HIS A 201 1.70 -4.83 1.37
CA HIS A 201 1.73 -3.73 2.32
C HIS A 201 2.86 -2.74 2.02
N TYR A 202 2.52 -1.46 1.99
CA TYR A 202 3.46 -0.36 1.80
C TYR A 202 3.03 0.82 2.69
N PRO A 203 3.97 1.60 3.26
CA PRO A 203 3.63 2.65 4.24
C PRO A 203 2.81 3.80 3.65
N VAL A 204 2.80 3.91 2.31
CA VAL A 204 1.95 4.83 1.55
C VAL A 204 1.22 4.06 0.46
N PHE A 205 -0.09 4.13 0.46
CA PHE A 205 -0.93 3.57 -0.60
C PHE A 205 -2.08 4.53 -0.88
N HIS A 206 -2.92 4.26 -1.87
CA HIS A 206 -3.92 5.21 -2.31
C HIS A 206 -5.32 4.64 -2.12
N GLN A 207 -6.23 5.50 -1.68
CA GLN A 207 -7.64 5.19 -1.55
C GLN A 207 -8.48 6.11 -2.41
N MET A 208 -9.67 5.62 -2.75
CA MET A 208 -10.76 6.45 -3.22
C MET A 208 -11.95 6.27 -2.27
N GLU A 209 -12.49 7.38 -1.80
CA GLU A 209 -13.75 7.49 -1.07
C GLU A 209 -14.84 7.93 -2.03
N GLY A 210 -16.06 7.43 -1.85
CA GLY A 210 -17.25 8.06 -2.39
C GLY A 210 -18.31 8.25 -1.32
N VAL A 211 -18.99 9.38 -1.36
CA VAL A 211 -20.09 9.73 -0.45
C VAL A 211 -21.27 10.24 -1.25
N ARG A 212 -22.48 9.86 -0.84
CA ARG A 212 -23.74 10.45 -1.32
C ARG A 212 -24.71 10.67 -0.16
N ILE A 213 -25.30 11.86 -0.09
CA ILE A 213 -26.37 12.25 0.83
C ILE A 213 -27.69 12.37 0.06
N PHE A 214 -28.79 12.10 0.75
CA PHE A 214 -30.16 12.13 0.23
C PHE A 214 -31.01 13.09 1.07
N PRO A 215 -30.90 14.42 0.84
CA PRO A 215 -31.75 15.39 1.52
C PRO A 215 -33.23 15.15 1.20
N GLY A 216 -34.13 15.34 2.16
CA GLY A 216 -35.58 15.20 1.94
C GLY A 216 -36.09 13.75 1.88
N LEU A 217 -35.19 12.75 1.91
CA LEU A 217 -35.57 11.35 1.73
C LEU A 217 -36.43 10.84 2.89
N LEU A 218 -36.06 11.16 4.13
CA LEU A 218 -36.80 10.72 5.31
C LEU A 218 -38.20 11.30 5.34
N GLU A 219 -38.36 12.57 4.94
CA GLU A 219 -39.64 13.23 4.80
C GLU A 219 -40.50 12.56 3.73
N SER A 220 -39.89 12.04 2.66
CA SER A 220 -40.59 11.39 1.56
C SER A 220 -40.99 9.93 1.81
N ARG A 221 -40.25 9.20 2.65
CA ARG A 221 -40.44 7.75 2.90
C ARG A 221 -41.17 7.41 4.20
N GLY A 222 -41.53 8.40 5.01
CA GLY A 222 -42.39 8.20 6.18
C GLY A 222 -41.79 7.40 7.35
N SER A 223 -40.74 6.60 7.12
CA SER A 223 -39.94 5.91 8.15
C SER A 223 -38.45 5.88 7.81
N ARG A 224 -37.62 5.73 8.85
CA ARG A 224 -36.16 5.64 8.69
C ARG A 224 -35.76 4.33 8.03
N GLU A 225 -36.44 3.25 8.36
CA GLU A 225 -36.18 1.90 7.87
C GLU A 225 -36.39 1.82 6.35
N GLU A 226 -37.43 2.47 5.83
CA GLU A 226 -37.65 2.55 4.37
C GLU A 226 -36.59 3.42 3.68
N GLY A 227 -36.21 4.54 4.28
CA GLY A 227 -35.12 5.38 3.77
C GLY A 227 -33.79 4.63 3.71
N VAL A 228 -33.44 3.86 4.75
CA VAL A 228 -32.21 3.06 4.79
C VAL A 228 -32.19 2.01 3.68
N LYS A 229 -33.31 1.32 3.43
CA LYS A 229 -33.41 0.33 2.33
C LYS A 229 -33.21 0.96 0.95
N GLU A 230 -33.69 2.18 0.75
CA GLU A 230 -33.48 2.89 -0.52
C GLU A 230 -32.04 3.36 -0.70
N VAL A 231 -31.42 3.87 0.36
CA VAL A 231 -29.99 4.24 0.36
C VAL A 231 -29.11 3.02 0.11
N GLU A 232 -29.40 1.89 0.76
CA GLU A 232 -28.72 0.62 0.53
C GLU A 232 -28.86 0.16 -0.93
N LYS A 233 -30.09 0.19 -1.48
CA LYS A 233 -30.33 -0.17 -2.87
C LYS A 233 -29.51 0.69 -3.83
N ASP A 234 -29.53 2.00 -3.65
CA ASP A 234 -28.76 2.91 -4.50
C ASP A 234 -27.25 2.70 -4.38
N LEU A 235 -26.75 2.47 -3.16
CA LEU A 235 -25.35 2.12 -2.90
C LEU A 235 -24.96 0.87 -3.69
N LYS A 236 -25.74 -0.20 -3.59
CA LYS A 236 -25.46 -1.47 -4.27
C LYS A 236 -25.47 -1.31 -5.79
N GLU A 237 -26.47 -0.61 -6.34
CA GLU A 237 -26.56 -0.32 -7.78
C GLU A 237 -25.38 0.54 -8.28
N ALA A 238 -24.94 1.53 -7.49
CA ALA A 238 -23.80 2.36 -7.83
C ALA A 238 -22.48 1.56 -7.87
N LEU A 239 -22.27 0.71 -6.86
CA LEU A 239 -21.04 -0.07 -6.76
C LEU A 239 -21.00 -1.22 -7.75
N GLU A 240 -22.11 -1.90 -8.01
CA GLU A 240 -22.21 -2.94 -9.04
C GLU A 240 -21.85 -2.37 -10.42
N GLY A 241 -22.41 -1.21 -10.79
CA GLY A 241 -22.06 -0.54 -12.05
C GLY A 241 -20.60 -0.08 -12.11
N MET A 242 -20.03 0.40 -10.99
CA MET A 242 -18.62 0.76 -10.92
C MET A 242 -17.73 -0.45 -11.23
N VAL A 243 -17.95 -1.58 -10.57
CA VAL A 243 -17.10 -2.74 -10.82
C VAL A 243 -17.40 -3.36 -12.19
N VAL A 244 -18.60 -3.22 -12.77
CA VAL A 244 -18.85 -3.63 -14.18
C VAL A 244 -17.99 -2.79 -15.13
N THR A 245 -17.83 -1.50 -14.83
CA THR A 245 -16.96 -0.60 -15.61
C THR A 245 -15.48 -0.99 -15.53
N LEU A 246 -15.05 -1.54 -14.39
CA LEU A 246 -13.65 -1.91 -14.16
C LEU A 246 -13.30 -3.33 -14.64
N PHE A 247 -14.13 -4.32 -14.31
CA PHE A 247 -13.85 -5.74 -14.49
C PHE A 247 -14.72 -6.40 -15.57
N GLY A 248 -15.73 -5.70 -16.08
CA GLY A 248 -16.75 -6.28 -16.93
C GLY A 248 -17.82 -7.05 -16.13
N ASP A 249 -18.55 -7.90 -16.84
CA ASP A 249 -19.57 -8.76 -16.23
C ASP A 249 -18.89 -9.92 -15.49
N VAL A 250 -18.80 -9.77 -14.16
CA VAL A 250 -18.15 -10.71 -13.24
C VAL A 250 -19.10 -11.06 -12.11
N GLU A 251 -18.98 -12.29 -11.60
CA GLU A 251 -19.78 -12.74 -10.46
C GLU A 251 -19.43 -11.92 -9.21
N ARG A 252 -20.46 -11.60 -8.43
CA ARG A 252 -20.41 -10.67 -7.30
C ARG A 252 -21.17 -11.22 -6.11
N ARG A 253 -20.71 -10.89 -4.91
CA ARG A 253 -21.49 -11.10 -3.68
C ARG A 253 -21.28 -9.96 -2.70
N TRP A 254 -22.32 -9.72 -1.92
CA TRP A 254 -22.32 -8.80 -0.79
C TRP A 254 -22.08 -9.60 0.49
N VAL A 255 -21.09 -9.18 1.28
CA VAL A 255 -20.77 -9.78 2.57
C VAL A 255 -21.12 -8.78 3.67
N ASP A 256 -22.00 -9.17 4.59
CA ASP A 256 -22.32 -8.34 5.76
C ASP A 256 -21.09 -8.24 6.67
N THR A 257 -20.71 -7.01 7.02
CA THR A 257 -19.53 -6.72 7.85
C THR A 257 -19.87 -5.65 8.89
N TYR A 258 -18.87 -5.12 9.58
CA TYR A 258 -19.03 -4.03 10.54
C TYR A 258 -17.95 -2.98 10.38
N PHE A 259 -18.37 -1.73 10.15
CA PHE A 259 -17.50 -0.55 10.24
C PHE A 259 -18.06 0.44 11.26
N PRO A 260 -17.24 1.04 12.15
CA PRO A 260 -17.72 1.99 13.16
C PRO A 260 -18.49 3.21 12.61
N PHE A 261 -18.28 3.54 11.33
CA PHE A 261 -18.82 4.72 10.67
C PHE A 261 -19.99 4.43 9.71
N THR A 262 -20.40 3.16 9.54
CA THR A 262 -21.60 2.80 8.75
C THR A 262 -22.46 1.75 9.47
N ASP A 263 -23.75 1.74 9.20
CA ASP A 263 -24.70 0.71 9.63
C ASP A 263 -26.00 0.79 8.79
N PRO A 264 -26.37 -0.27 8.05
CA PRO A 264 -25.62 -1.51 7.82
C PRO A 264 -24.33 -1.30 7.01
N SER A 265 -23.37 -2.22 7.18
CA SER A 265 -22.08 -2.24 6.49
C SER A 265 -21.94 -3.47 5.61
N PHE A 266 -21.29 -3.30 4.46
CA PHE A 266 -21.06 -4.36 3.49
C PHE A 266 -19.65 -4.30 2.90
N GLU A 267 -19.10 -5.47 2.61
CA GLU A 267 -17.99 -5.65 1.68
C GLU A 267 -18.55 -6.15 0.33
N LEU A 268 -18.02 -5.61 -0.77
CA LEU A 268 -18.31 -6.11 -2.10
C LEU A 268 -17.15 -7.01 -2.55
N GLU A 269 -17.44 -8.27 -2.79
CA GLU A 269 -16.48 -9.22 -3.33
C GLU A 269 -16.83 -9.61 -4.76
N ILE A 270 -15.80 -9.86 -5.59
CA ILE A 270 -15.93 -10.40 -6.94
C ILE A 270 -15.19 -11.71 -7.12
N PHE A 271 -15.74 -12.60 -7.94
CA PHE A 271 -15.01 -13.78 -8.38
C PHE A 271 -14.18 -13.41 -9.61
N TYR A 272 -12.86 -13.39 -9.46
CA TYR A 272 -11.93 -12.97 -10.50
C TYR A 272 -10.64 -13.77 -10.40
N ASN A 273 -10.13 -14.27 -11.53
CA ASN A 273 -8.97 -15.17 -11.57
C ASN A 273 -9.08 -16.38 -10.61
N ASP A 274 -10.23 -17.04 -10.63
CA ASP A 274 -10.53 -18.25 -9.83
C ASP A 274 -10.53 -18.06 -8.30
N GLU A 275 -10.56 -16.82 -7.82
CA GLU A 275 -10.63 -16.49 -6.39
C GLU A 275 -11.65 -15.39 -6.09
N TRP A 276 -12.16 -15.36 -4.85
CA TRP A 276 -12.98 -14.25 -4.34
C TRP A 276 -12.06 -13.11 -3.88
N LEU A 277 -12.27 -11.94 -4.44
CA LEU A 277 -11.52 -10.72 -4.15
C LEU A 277 -12.44 -9.68 -3.51
N GLU A 278 -12.10 -9.25 -2.30
CA GLU A 278 -12.68 -8.06 -1.66
C GLU A 278 -12.24 -6.79 -2.40
N VAL A 279 -13.20 -6.08 -2.98
CA VAL A 279 -13.01 -4.86 -3.77
C VAL A 279 -13.01 -3.61 -2.90
N LEU A 280 -13.94 -3.53 -1.95
CA LEU A 280 -14.18 -2.35 -1.11
C LEU A 280 -15.04 -2.67 0.11
N GLY A 281 -14.97 -1.76 1.09
CA GLY A 281 -15.94 -1.65 2.18
C GLY A 281 -16.88 -0.47 1.97
N CYS A 282 -18.14 -0.60 2.37
CA CYS A 282 -19.16 0.42 2.21
C CYS A 282 -20.31 0.28 3.22
N GLY A 283 -21.22 1.24 3.23
CA GLY A 283 -22.45 1.13 4.00
C GLY A 283 -23.24 2.42 4.08
N VAL A 284 -24.36 2.36 4.79
CA VAL A 284 -25.17 3.53 5.12
C VAL A 284 -24.47 4.29 6.26
N MET A 285 -24.23 5.58 6.10
CA MET A 285 -23.48 6.38 7.07
C MET A 285 -24.18 6.43 8.43
N GLN A 286 -23.41 6.32 9.51
CA GLN A 286 -23.91 6.54 10.87
C GLN A 286 -24.50 7.95 11.00
N GLN A 287 -25.72 8.05 11.54
CA GLN A 287 -26.43 9.34 11.61
C GLN A 287 -25.65 10.41 12.38
N GLU A 288 -24.93 9.99 13.42
CA GLU A 288 -24.14 10.90 14.25
C GLU A 288 -23.02 11.57 13.44
N ILE A 289 -22.39 10.87 12.49
CA ILE A 289 -21.40 11.45 11.58
C ILE A 289 -22.05 12.52 10.69
N VAL A 290 -23.21 12.18 10.12
CA VAL A 290 -23.99 13.09 9.26
C VAL A 290 -24.42 14.35 10.04
N ARG A 291 -24.86 14.20 11.30
CA ARG A 291 -25.22 15.32 12.18
C ARG A 291 -24.01 16.20 12.51
N ARG A 292 -22.88 15.61 12.90
CA ARG A 292 -21.63 16.33 13.20
C ARG A 292 -21.13 17.14 12.01
N ALA A 293 -21.35 16.62 10.81
CA ALA A 293 -21.04 17.32 9.56
C ALA A 293 -22.05 18.43 9.18
N GLY A 294 -23.04 18.72 10.02
CA GLY A 294 -24.02 19.80 9.80
C GLY A 294 -25.15 19.46 8.84
N LYS A 295 -25.36 18.17 8.52
CA LYS A 295 -26.39 17.71 7.57
C LYS A 295 -27.69 17.23 8.23
N GLY A 296 -27.84 17.41 9.54
CA GLY A 296 -29.08 17.14 10.26
C GLY A 296 -29.56 15.68 10.17
N GLU A 297 -30.88 15.50 10.06
CA GLU A 297 -31.52 14.19 9.85
C GLU A 297 -31.59 13.85 8.36
N THR A 298 -30.44 13.59 7.75
CA THR A 298 -30.35 13.08 6.37
C THR A 298 -29.71 11.71 6.36
N LEU A 299 -30.04 10.91 5.34
CA LEU A 299 -29.38 9.62 5.11
C LEU A 299 -28.35 9.77 4.01
N GLY A 300 -27.35 8.90 4.04
CA GLY A 300 -26.34 8.82 3.02
C GLY A 300 -25.62 7.49 3.05
N TRP A 301 -24.89 7.19 1.99
CA TRP A 301 -23.96 6.07 1.95
C TRP A 301 -22.55 6.56 1.71
N ALA A 302 -21.59 5.74 2.13
CA ALA A 302 -20.18 5.93 1.83
C ALA A 302 -19.55 4.60 1.41
N PHE A 303 -18.51 4.67 0.57
CA PHE A 303 -17.61 3.56 0.30
C PHE A 303 -16.16 4.02 0.32
N GLY A 304 -15.26 3.08 0.59
CA GLY A 304 -13.82 3.27 0.50
C GLY A 304 -13.16 2.07 -0.17
N LEU A 305 -12.27 2.33 -1.13
CA LEU A 305 -11.54 1.29 -1.87
C LEU A 305 -10.05 1.59 -1.93
N GLY A 306 -9.23 0.53 -1.98
CA GLY A 306 -7.78 0.63 -2.17
C GLY A 306 -7.40 0.53 -3.63
N LEU A 307 -6.78 1.56 -4.20
CA LEU A 307 -6.43 1.59 -5.62
C LEU A 307 -5.35 0.57 -5.97
N GLU A 308 -4.36 0.36 -5.11
CA GLU A 308 -3.29 -0.63 -5.32
C GLU A 308 -3.85 -2.04 -5.39
N ARG A 309 -4.77 -2.40 -4.49
CA ARG A 309 -5.38 -3.75 -4.49
C ARG A 309 -6.08 -4.02 -5.82
N LEU A 310 -6.87 -3.07 -6.31
CA LEU A 310 -7.53 -3.19 -7.62
C LEU A 310 -6.51 -3.20 -8.77
N ALA A 311 -5.47 -2.36 -8.71
CA ALA A 311 -4.45 -2.29 -9.74
C ALA A 311 -3.60 -3.57 -9.82
N MET A 312 -3.23 -4.15 -8.69
CA MET A 312 -2.48 -5.40 -8.64
C MET A 312 -3.26 -6.52 -9.34
N VAL A 313 -4.58 -6.56 -9.17
CA VAL A 313 -5.44 -7.57 -9.82
C VAL A 313 -5.67 -7.23 -11.29
N LEU A 314 -6.11 -6.02 -11.63
CA LEU A 314 -6.47 -5.63 -13.00
C LEU A 314 -5.26 -5.63 -13.94
N PHE A 315 -4.10 -5.18 -13.45
CA PHE A 315 -2.88 -5.10 -14.24
C PHE A 315 -1.94 -6.28 -13.98
N GLN A 316 -2.28 -7.24 -13.10
CA GLN A 316 -1.40 -8.38 -12.73
C GLN A 316 -0.03 -7.93 -12.19
N ILE A 317 -0.02 -6.87 -11.37
CA ILE A 317 1.20 -6.34 -10.76
C ILE A 317 1.51 -7.15 -9.48
N PRO A 318 2.64 -7.86 -9.40
CA PRO A 318 2.88 -8.88 -8.36
C PRO A 318 3.46 -8.30 -7.06
N ASP A 319 3.68 -7.00 -6.98
CA ASP A 319 4.36 -6.35 -5.86
C ASP A 319 4.03 -4.85 -5.81
N ILE A 320 3.52 -4.38 -4.67
CA ILE A 320 3.11 -2.98 -4.46
C ILE A 320 4.26 -1.99 -4.66
N ARG A 321 5.51 -2.41 -4.44
CA ARG A 321 6.70 -1.53 -4.63
C ARG A 321 6.86 -1.07 -6.08
N LEU A 322 6.31 -1.82 -7.05
CA LEU A 322 6.40 -1.46 -8.47
C LEU A 322 5.68 -0.14 -8.79
N PHE A 323 4.59 0.20 -8.11
CA PHE A 323 3.91 1.49 -8.29
C PHE A 323 4.83 2.69 -7.96
N TRP A 324 5.85 2.47 -7.13
CA TRP A 324 6.81 3.50 -6.72
C TRP A 324 8.09 3.51 -7.56
N SER A 325 8.28 2.54 -8.45
CA SER A 325 9.48 2.44 -9.29
C SER A 325 9.48 3.52 -10.37
N THR A 326 10.67 4.07 -10.62
CA THR A 326 10.94 4.97 -11.75
C THR A 326 11.55 4.22 -12.95
N ASP A 327 11.60 2.89 -12.91
CA ASP A 327 12.14 2.08 -13.99
C ASP A 327 11.29 2.23 -15.25
N GLU A 328 11.93 2.55 -16.37
CA GLU A 328 11.27 2.68 -17.66
C GLU A 328 10.61 1.37 -18.13
N ARG A 329 11.15 0.22 -17.72
CA ARG A 329 10.58 -1.10 -18.03
C ARG A 329 9.23 -1.32 -17.38
N PHE A 330 8.94 -0.64 -16.27
CA PHE A 330 7.61 -0.63 -15.65
C PHE A 330 6.76 0.50 -16.22
N THR A 331 7.25 1.74 -16.14
CA THR A 331 6.45 2.94 -16.45
C THR A 331 6.00 3.03 -17.91
N LYS A 332 6.76 2.48 -18.87
CA LYS A 332 6.38 2.49 -20.30
C LYS A 332 5.32 1.44 -20.68
N GLN A 333 4.89 0.58 -19.77
CA GLN A 333 3.89 -0.47 -20.07
C GLN A 333 2.43 0.01 -19.96
N PHE A 334 2.22 1.20 -19.40
CA PHE A 334 0.90 1.72 -19.09
C PHE A 334 0.64 3.00 -19.87
N GLU A 335 -0.60 3.14 -20.34
CA GLU A 335 -1.08 4.27 -21.12
C GLU A 335 -2.43 4.73 -20.57
N ALA A 336 -2.67 6.03 -20.62
CA ALA A 336 -3.91 6.61 -20.11
C ALA A 336 -5.17 5.93 -20.67
N GLY A 337 -6.10 5.61 -19.75
CA GLY A 337 -7.39 4.99 -20.06
C GLY A 337 -7.35 3.50 -20.41
N LYS A 338 -6.17 2.86 -20.49
CA LYS A 338 -6.05 1.44 -20.87
C LYS A 338 -5.66 0.56 -19.69
N ILE A 339 -6.47 -0.46 -19.42
CA ILE A 339 -6.07 -1.55 -18.50
C ILE A 339 -5.26 -2.54 -19.32
N THR A 340 -3.98 -2.68 -18.99
CA THR A 340 -3.04 -3.59 -19.67
C THR A 340 -2.50 -4.61 -18.66
N THR A 341 -2.25 -5.83 -19.12
CA THR A 341 -1.55 -6.82 -18.29
C THR A 341 -0.07 -6.45 -18.23
N PHE A 342 0.45 -6.25 -17.02
CA PHE A 342 1.86 -6.05 -16.76
C PHE A 342 2.65 -7.26 -17.24
N ALA A 343 3.66 -7.01 -18.08
CA ALA A 343 4.65 -7.98 -18.50
C ALA A 343 5.83 -7.95 -17.51
N PRO A 344 6.01 -8.99 -16.66
CA PRO A 344 7.11 -9.01 -15.71
C PRO A 344 8.46 -9.06 -16.43
N PHE A 345 9.40 -8.24 -15.98
CA PHE A 345 10.81 -8.41 -16.35
C PHE A 345 11.50 -9.43 -15.42
N SER A 346 12.69 -9.90 -15.82
CA SER A 346 13.41 -10.98 -15.15
C SER A 346 13.56 -10.74 -13.65
N LYS A 347 13.11 -11.70 -12.83
CA LYS A 347 13.24 -11.62 -11.38
C LYS A 347 14.70 -11.84 -10.98
N TYR A 348 15.23 -10.95 -10.15
CA TYR A 348 16.56 -11.08 -9.59
C TYR A 348 16.55 -11.97 -8.34
N PRO A 349 17.64 -12.71 -8.07
CA PRO A 349 17.70 -13.60 -6.91
C PRO A 349 17.56 -12.81 -5.60
N PRO A 350 16.85 -13.36 -4.59
CA PRO A 350 16.78 -12.76 -3.26
C PRO A 350 18.10 -12.94 -2.51
N CYS A 351 18.35 -12.05 -1.55
CA CYS A 351 19.39 -12.16 -0.54
C CYS A 351 18.72 -12.13 0.84
N TYR A 352 18.81 -13.23 1.59
CA TYR A 352 18.21 -13.36 2.91
C TYR A 352 19.22 -13.04 4.01
N LYS A 353 18.79 -12.25 5.01
CA LYS A 353 19.54 -12.00 6.23
C LYS A 353 18.64 -12.17 7.44
N ASP A 354 19.10 -12.98 8.39
CA ASP A 354 18.39 -13.19 9.64
C ASP A 354 18.95 -12.26 10.72
N VAL A 355 18.08 -11.74 11.57
CA VAL A 355 18.47 -10.96 12.74
C VAL A 355 17.73 -11.48 13.97
N SER A 356 18.51 -11.85 14.99
CA SER A 356 18.02 -12.35 16.26
C SER A 356 18.44 -11.42 17.38
N PHE A 357 17.58 -11.25 18.36
CA PHE A 357 17.84 -10.37 19.50
C PHE A 357 17.01 -10.76 20.70
N TRP A 358 17.44 -10.29 21.87
CA TRP A 358 16.76 -10.37 23.14
C TRP A 358 16.02 -9.08 23.46
N ILE A 359 14.87 -9.22 24.11
CA ILE A 359 14.00 -8.14 24.55
C ILE A 359 13.97 -8.17 26.09
N ASP A 360 14.59 -7.17 26.72
CA ASP A 360 14.70 -7.10 28.20
C ASP A 360 13.41 -6.64 28.87
N LYS A 361 12.62 -5.81 28.19
CA LYS A 361 11.31 -5.34 28.64
C LYS A 361 10.29 -5.59 27.54
N VAL A 362 9.54 -6.69 27.65
CA VAL A 362 8.51 -7.06 26.67
C VAL A 362 7.51 -5.92 26.43
N ALA A 363 7.22 -5.12 27.47
CA ALA A 363 6.20 -4.05 27.45
C ALA A 363 6.51 -2.82 26.58
N GLY A 364 7.54 -2.84 25.72
CA GLY A 364 7.89 -1.69 24.88
C GLY A 364 8.39 -1.99 23.47
N PHE A 365 8.49 -3.26 23.07
CA PHE A 365 8.90 -3.60 21.71
C PHE A 365 7.67 -3.84 20.82
N ASN A 366 7.61 -3.14 19.68
CA ASN A 366 6.64 -3.41 18.63
C ASN A 366 7.34 -3.76 17.31
N ASN A 367 6.78 -4.71 16.56
CA ASN A 367 7.32 -5.12 15.26
C ASN A 367 7.38 -3.96 14.26
N ASN A 368 6.39 -3.05 14.27
CA ASN A 368 6.34 -1.90 13.37
C ASN A 368 7.50 -0.94 13.61
N ASP A 369 8.04 -0.83 14.82
CA ASP A 369 9.24 -0.01 15.07
C ASP A 369 10.47 -0.64 14.41
N PHE A 370 10.57 -1.97 14.43
CA PHE A 370 11.61 -2.69 13.67
C PHE A 370 11.41 -2.55 12.15
N PHE A 371 10.18 -2.65 11.66
CA PHE A 371 9.89 -2.47 10.24
C PHE A 371 10.23 -1.06 9.74
N GLU A 372 9.98 -0.03 10.54
CA GLU A 372 10.36 1.34 10.18
C GLU A 372 11.88 1.49 10.07
N ILE A 373 12.67 0.85 10.94
CA ILE A 373 14.14 0.83 10.81
C ILE A 373 14.55 0.11 9.53
N VAL A 374 13.97 -1.06 9.26
CA VAL A 374 14.28 -1.83 8.05
C VAL A 374 13.92 -1.06 6.78
N ARG A 375 12.77 -0.38 6.74
CA ARG A 375 12.38 0.52 5.64
C ARG A 375 13.31 1.72 5.54
N GLY A 376 13.70 2.30 6.67
CA GLY A 376 14.60 3.45 6.75
C GLY A 376 15.96 3.16 6.11
N VAL A 377 16.53 1.98 6.39
CA VAL A 377 17.84 1.57 5.90
C VAL A 377 17.78 0.93 4.52
N GLY A 378 16.88 -0.05 4.33
CA GLY A 378 16.83 -0.87 3.12
C GLY A 378 15.92 -0.33 2.01
N GLY A 379 14.99 0.57 2.33
CA GLY A 379 14.05 1.15 1.37
C GLY A 379 13.33 0.10 0.52
N ASP A 380 13.22 0.38 -0.78
CA ASP A 380 12.54 -0.49 -1.75
C ASP A 380 13.32 -1.79 -2.09
N LEU A 381 14.54 -1.96 -1.56
CA LEU A 381 15.28 -3.22 -1.69
C LEU A 381 14.72 -4.33 -0.80
N VAL A 382 13.97 -3.99 0.26
CA VAL A 382 13.38 -4.99 1.15
C VAL A 382 12.05 -5.45 0.55
N GLU A 383 11.98 -6.72 0.16
CA GLU A 383 10.77 -7.35 -0.37
C GLU A 383 9.83 -7.83 0.73
N SER A 384 10.40 -8.36 1.82
CA SER A 384 9.60 -8.85 2.93
C SER A 384 10.40 -8.94 4.22
N VAL A 385 9.72 -8.82 5.35
CA VAL A 385 10.25 -9.14 6.67
C VAL A 385 9.31 -10.12 7.35
N VAL A 386 9.83 -11.26 7.81
CA VAL A 386 9.01 -12.33 8.40
C VAL A 386 9.57 -12.73 9.76
N LEU A 387 8.70 -12.83 10.76
CA LEU A 387 9.04 -13.44 12.05
C LEU A 387 9.23 -14.94 11.86
N VAL A 388 10.47 -15.42 12.04
CA VAL A 388 10.85 -16.82 11.85
C VAL A 388 10.73 -17.62 13.14
N ASP A 389 11.10 -17.01 14.27
CA ASP A 389 11.12 -17.67 15.56
C ASP A 389 10.85 -16.67 16.70
N GLU A 390 10.12 -17.13 17.71
CA GLU A 390 9.85 -16.37 18.94
C GLU A 390 9.79 -17.34 20.12
N PHE A 391 10.57 -17.06 21.17
CA PHE A 391 10.53 -17.87 22.40
C PHE A 391 10.92 -17.06 23.63
N VAL A 392 10.60 -17.58 24.81
CA VAL A 392 11.02 -17.03 26.10
C VAL A 392 12.05 -17.97 26.73
N HIS A 393 13.23 -17.45 27.04
CA HIS A 393 14.30 -18.27 27.61
C HIS A 393 13.96 -18.68 29.05
N PRO A 394 13.94 -19.98 29.37
CA PRO A 394 13.33 -20.50 30.61
C PRO A 394 14.06 -20.08 31.88
N LYS A 395 15.36 -19.79 31.82
CA LYS A 395 16.16 -19.40 33.00
C LYS A 395 16.20 -17.89 33.25
N THR A 396 16.17 -17.10 32.18
CA THR A 396 16.33 -15.64 32.27
C THR A 396 15.00 -14.91 32.13
N GLY A 397 13.95 -15.59 31.65
CA GLY A 397 12.66 -14.98 31.34
C GLY A 397 12.68 -14.00 30.17
N ARG A 398 13.84 -13.84 29.48
CA ARG A 398 14.00 -12.92 28.35
C ARG A 398 13.28 -13.46 27.14
N ALA A 399 12.50 -12.61 26.46
CA ALA A 399 11.94 -12.94 25.16
C ALA A 399 13.02 -12.78 24.07
N SER A 400 13.01 -13.65 23.07
CA SER A 400 13.82 -13.54 21.86
C SER A 400 12.93 -13.59 20.64
N LYS A 401 13.26 -12.77 19.65
CA LYS A 401 12.67 -12.82 18.32
C LYS A 401 13.77 -13.00 17.27
N CYS A 402 13.45 -13.72 16.20
CA CYS A 402 14.26 -13.85 15.01
C CYS A 402 13.44 -13.41 13.80
N PHE A 403 13.91 -12.41 13.08
CA PHE A 403 13.30 -11.97 11.83
C PHE A 403 14.19 -12.32 10.64
N ARG A 404 13.58 -12.70 9.53
CA ARG A 404 14.24 -12.82 8.22
C ARG A 404 13.88 -11.63 7.36
N VAL A 405 14.89 -10.87 6.97
CA VAL A 405 14.80 -9.77 6.01
C VAL A 405 15.17 -10.33 4.63
N ASN A 406 14.27 -10.16 3.68
CA ASN A 406 14.45 -10.57 2.29
C ASN A 406 14.75 -9.35 1.43
N TYR A 407 16.00 -9.23 0.99
CA TYR A 407 16.43 -8.19 0.08
C TYR A 407 16.30 -8.67 -1.36
N ARG A 408 15.49 -7.98 -2.17
CA ARG A 408 15.37 -8.19 -3.60
C ARG A 408 15.06 -6.87 -4.29
N SER A 409 15.98 -6.43 -5.14
CA SER A 409 15.74 -5.33 -6.07
C SER A 409 14.85 -5.81 -7.21
N MET A 410 13.92 -4.94 -7.62
CA MET A 410 13.16 -5.15 -8.84
C MET A 410 13.99 -4.81 -10.08
N GLU A 411 15.08 -4.06 -9.95
CA GLU A 411 15.75 -3.43 -11.09
C GLU A 411 17.08 -4.10 -11.46
N ARG A 412 17.79 -4.70 -10.50
CA ARG A 412 19.11 -5.33 -10.69
C ARG A 412 19.36 -6.51 -9.74
N SER A 413 20.41 -7.28 -10.03
CA SER A 413 20.94 -8.26 -9.07
C SER A 413 21.56 -7.55 -7.87
N LEU A 414 21.41 -8.19 -6.70
CA LEU A 414 22.04 -7.77 -5.45
C LEU A 414 23.24 -8.68 -5.14
N THR A 415 24.32 -8.09 -4.65
CA THR A 415 25.50 -8.78 -4.12
C THR A 415 25.33 -9.07 -2.63
N ASN A 416 26.04 -10.05 -2.07
CA ASN A 416 25.96 -10.26 -0.63
C ASN A 416 26.64 -9.12 0.13
N GLU A 417 27.76 -8.62 -0.40
CA GLU A 417 28.59 -7.60 0.22
C GLU A 417 27.82 -6.29 0.41
N GLU A 418 27.02 -5.86 -0.58
CA GLU A 418 26.20 -4.65 -0.42
C GLU A 418 25.07 -4.83 0.60
N ILE A 419 24.49 -6.03 0.67
CA ILE A 419 23.39 -6.33 1.60
C ILE A 419 23.90 -6.53 3.02
N ASP A 420 25.12 -7.04 3.20
CA ASP A 420 25.75 -7.13 4.51
C ASP A 420 25.97 -5.74 5.14
N VAL A 421 26.34 -4.73 4.32
CA VAL A 421 26.46 -3.34 4.80
C VAL A 421 25.11 -2.80 5.29
N LEU A 422 24.03 -3.00 4.52
CA LEU A 422 22.69 -2.58 4.93
C LEU A 422 22.21 -3.34 6.17
N GLN A 423 22.49 -4.63 6.26
CA GLN A 423 22.09 -5.47 7.38
C GLN A 423 22.80 -5.06 8.67
N GLU A 424 24.09 -4.72 8.63
CA GLU A 424 24.81 -4.23 9.80
C GLU A 424 24.30 -2.85 10.25
N GLU A 425 23.91 -1.98 9.32
CA GLU A 425 23.26 -0.72 9.65
C GLU A 425 21.89 -0.95 10.33
N VAL A 426 21.06 -1.88 9.82
CA VAL A 426 19.80 -2.29 10.48
C VAL A 426 20.08 -2.80 11.90
N ARG A 427 21.07 -3.69 12.07
CA ARG A 427 21.46 -4.26 13.36
C ARG A 427 21.91 -3.19 14.35
N THR A 428 22.66 -2.20 13.88
CA THR A 428 23.16 -1.09 14.69
C THR A 428 22.01 -0.19 15.14
N GLN A 429 21.19 0.28 14.19
CA GLN A 429 20.06 1.16 14.49
C GLN A 429 19.01 0.49 15.38
N MET A 430 18.72 -0.79 15.19
CA MET A 430 17.75 -1.49 16.04
C MET A 430 18.26 -1.65 17.47
N SER A 431 19.54 -1.95 17.67
CA SER A 431 20.15 -2.04 19.01
C SER A 431 20.04 -0.69 19.73
N ASP A 432 20.34 0.40 19.01
CA ASP A 432 20.33 1.75 19.57
C ASP A 432 18.93 2.30 19.81
N ALA A 433 18.01 2.15 18.86
CA ALA A 433 16.67 2.73 18.92
C ALA A 433 15.72 1.88 19.76
N LEU A 434 15.72 0.56 19.59
CA LEU A 434 14.78 -0.35 20.26
C LEU A 434 15.30 -0.89 21.59
N LYS A 435 16.56 -0.58 21.94
CA LYS A 435 17.22 -1.02 23.18
C LYS A 435 17.18 -2.54 23.35
N VAL A 436 17.41 -3.25 22.24
CA VAL A 436 17.49 -4.73 22.20
C VAL A 436 18.95 -5.19 22.24
N GLU A 437 19.19 -6.40 22.74
CA GLU A 437 20.53 -7.02 22.72
C GLU A 437 20.61 -8.01 21.56
N LEU A 438 21.46 -7.76 20.57
CA LEU A 438 21.67 -8.66 19.44
C LEU A 438 22.19 -10.03 19.91
N ARG A 439 21.71 -11.10 19.25
CA ARG A 439 22.05 -12.50 19.56
C ARG A 439 22.75 -13.18 18.39
#